data_AF-V6LHE3-F1
#
_entry.id   AF-V6LHE3-F1
#
_cell.length_a   1.000
_cell.length_b   1.000
_cell.length_c   1.000
_cell.angle_alpha   90.00
_cell.angle_beta   90.00
_cell.angle_gamma   90.00
#
_symmetry.space_group_name_H-M   'P 1'
#
loop_
_entity.id
_entity.type
_entity.pdbx_description
1 polymer ?
#
loop_
_entity_poly.entity_id
_entity_poly.type
_entity_poly.pdbx_seq_one_letter_code
_entity_poly.pdbx_strand_id
1 'polypeptide(L)'
;MQRRSTQLNQSKITSGRQTLSGKPNKATDNRPLRDQAYIQQCAERLHSFLQDWNFECPSEKQFQQGIQLKQIINITNFLIEKLGVQLPEISTDLKNPQTVFNGFSNIMSVLGYPDTNAFKQNELNSCSQPQTWRKFLLFLTWLVELTDYSLSVNLTGEGEFASEKIDVSVFIKELCQSEEPTLLLQGPRYFDFFSQLYSGFLSNPDEEILKSSLETNFNLWVENATDSEQKIQAQITKIDTDIKRLKTSLDTEIKTAKDELLDLQGICVENQLDFTNEIDFQQLNSFDCLMDIKRTNLQKIDEVQVDINAMIQNKERVEIPQLMEQIEQIETQITSFTNKNVSLQNELQSLQETVSKQNISIPDYQKLEFEHSTLKEQINEVQREVHELSSQLQEKQQKSAKISKSIQQNCANMGLNPQVLTIQLLKQTLDDARKEYRGSEQKIFDLNSQLQSQELEKENLERELGLLQKKGDDSRRQLLVIKQEFDTKQVQQQVTNQKQDERQRNIKNEINSLLEKKRALQYELSEIEGQKQQLTGQLQRESSKAEQDLQNISQIIGQLTLQVVESRNHARKSLELVRDKIGDALLHFK
;
A
#
# COMPACT_ATOMS: atom_id res chain seq x y z
N MET A 1 -39.39 58.91 19.11
CA MET A 1 -38.50 58.52 17.99
C MET A 1 -37.05 58.71 18.43
N GLN A 2 -36.39 57.61 18.79
CA GLN A 2 -35.04 57.58 19.36
C GLN A 2 -33.98 57.71 18.25
N ARG A 3 -32.99 58.59 18.49
CA ARG A 3 -31.79 58.77 17.65
C ARG A 3 -30.75 57.69 18.02
N ARG A 4 -30.34 56.89 17.04
CA ARG A 4 -29.12 56.06 17.10
C ARG A 4 -28.02 56.76 16.31
N SER A 5 -26.93 57.10 16.97
CA SER A 5 -25.67 57.53 16.35
C SER A 5 -24.62 56.44 16.59
N THR A 6 -24.24 55.78 15.51
CA THR A 6 -23.11 54.85 15.38
C THR A 6 -21.79 55.57 15.62
N GLN A 7 -21.06 55.17 16.66
CA GLN A 7 -19.64 55.48 16.81
C GLN A 7 -18.80 54.27 16.38
N LEU A 8 -18.15 54.40 15.24
CA LEU A 8 -16.91 53.68 14.94
C LEU A 8 -15.85 54.16 15.93
N ASN A 9 -15.15 53.24 16.58
CA ASN A 9 -13.87 53.53 17.20
C ASN A 9 -12.81 52.56 16.70
N GLN A 10 -11.81 53.18 16.06
CA GLN A 10 -10.63 52.60 15.46
C GLN A 10 -9.70 52.08 16.55
N SER A 11 -9.28 50.81 16.47
CA SER A 11 -8.11 50.32 17.19
C SER A 11 -6.95 50.10 16.20
N LYS A 12 -5.83 50.71 16.56
CA LYS A 12 -4.57 50.85 15.82
C LYS A 12 -3.96 49.50 15.48
N ILE A 13 -3.67 49.27 14.20
CA ILE A 13 -2.75 48.21 13.75
C ILE A 13 -1.33 48.79 13.82
N THR A 14 -0.62 48.50 14.91
CA THR A 14 0.84 48.68 14.97
C THR A 14 1.50 47.51 14.27
N SER A 15 1.96 47.72 13.04
CA SER A 15 2.81 46.79 12.30
C SER A 15 4.20 46.76 12.95
N GLY A 16 4.38 45.81 13.88
CA GLY A 16 5.66 45.46 14.47
C GLY A 16 6.37 44.47 13.57
N ARG A 17 7.34 44.97 12.79
CA ARG A 17 8.30 44.19 12.00
C ARG A 17 9.17 43.37 12.95
N GLN A 18 8.79 42.11 13.21
CA GLN A 18 9.66 41.17 13.94
C GLN A 18 10.70 40.61 12.97
N THR A 19 11.95 40.96 13.25
CA THR A 19 13.16 40.40 12.68
C THR A 19 13.25 38.90 12.94
N LEU A 20 13.53 38.14 11.89
CA LEU A 20 13.88 36.72 11.90
C LEU A 20 15.14 36.46 12.74
N SER A 21 14.95 36.25 14.04
CA SER A 21 15.92 35.60 14.92
C SER A 21 15.16 34.82 16.01
N GLY A 22 14.42 33.80 15.58
CA GLY A 22 13.72 32.90 16.48
C GLY A 22 14.69 31.91 17.10
N LYS A 23 14.99 32.07 18.39
CA LYS A 23 15.27 30.91 19.25
C LYS A 23 14.10 29.93 19.08
N PRO A 24 14.29 28.60 19.15
CA PRO A 24 13.17 27.67 19.12
C PRO A 24 12.22 28.08 20.25
N ASN A 25 11.05 28.60 19.87
CA ASN A 25 10.01 28.96 20.81
C ASN A 25 9.68 27.67 21.57
N LYS A 26 9.87 27.68 22.89
CA LYS A 26 9.38 26.63 23.77
C LYS A 26 7.92 26.38 23.39
N ALA A 27 7.61 25.16 22.95
CA ALA A 27 6.24 24.78 22.61
C ALA A 27 5.39 25.02 23.86
N THR A 28 4.58 26.08 23.84
CA THR A 28 3.61 26.32 24.90
C THR A 28 2.41 25.43 24.63
N ASP A 29 1.93 24.72 25.65
CA ASP A 29 0.73 23.90 25.56
C ASP A 29 -0.47 24.73 25.06
N ASN A 30 -1.02 24.35 23.90
CA ASN A 30 -2.13 25.06 23.25
C ASN A 30 -3.50 24.64 23.79
N ARG A 31 -3.57 23.65 24.69
CA ARG A 31 -4.84 23.17 25.25
C ARG A 31 -5.49 24.24 26.13
N PRO A 32 -6.83 24.36 26.13
CA PRO A 32 -7.54 25.43 26.82
C PRO A 32 -7.61 25.17 28.34
N LEU A 33 -6.47 25.31 29.04
CA LEU A 33 -6.29 25.19 30.49
C LEU A 33 -7.28 26.02 31.34
N ARG A 34 -7.81 27.10 30.76
CA ARG A 34 -8.73 28.03 31.44
C ARG A 34 -10.21 27.66 31.22
N ASP A 35 -10.51 26.85 30.21
CA ASP A 35 -11.87 26.45 29.88
C ASP A 35 -12.34 25.35 30.85
N GLN A 36 -13.35 25.66 31.66
CA GLN A 36 -13.87 24.75 32.65
C GLN A 36 -14.58 23.54 32.01
N ALA A 37 -15.23 23.73 30.85
CA ALA A 37 -15.89 22.64 30.14
C ALA A 37 -14.87 21.62 29.62
N TYR A 38 -13.74 22.10 29.09
CA TYR A 38 -12.66 21.23 28.65
C TYR A 38 -12.02 20.44 29.80
N ILE A 39 -11.76 21.10 30.93
CA ILE A 39 -11.22 20.43 32.13
C ILE A 39 -12.20 19.36 32.66
N GLN A 40 -13.50 19.64 32.61
CA GLN A 40 -14.55 18.67 32.95
C GLN A 40 -14.51 17.44 32.05
N GLN A 41 -14.40 17.63 30.72
CA GLN A 41 -14.26 16.53 29.76
C GLN A 41 -13.00 15.69 30.00
N CYS A 42 -11.87 16.32 30.34
CA CYS A 42 -10.65 15.59 30.70
C CYS A 42 -10.83 14.73 31.96
N ALA A 43 -11.52 15.25 32.97
CA ALA A 43 -11.81 14.52 34.21
C ALA A 43 -12.74 13.32 33.96
N GLU A 44 -13.81 13.53 33.19
CA GLU A 44 -14.73 12.47 32.77
C GLU A 44 -14.01 11.38 31.99
N ARG A 45 -13.20 11.76 30.98
CA ARG A 45 -12.43 10.81 30.17
C ARG A 45 -11.46 9.97 31.00
N LEU A 46 -10.68 10.61 31.87
CA LEU A 46 -9.74 9.90 32.75
C LEU A 46 -10.48 8.94 33.68
N HIS A 47 -11.61 9.37 34.26
CA HIS A 47 -12.41 8.53 35.15
C HIS A 47 -13.00 7.32 34.41
N SER A 48 -13.65 7.52 33.26
CA SER A 48 -14.20 6.44 32.44
C SER A 48 -13.12 5.42 32.05
N PHE A 49 -11.98 5.89 31.55
CA PHE A 49 -10.87 5.00 31.17
C PHE A 49 -10.39 4.15 32.35
N LEU A 50 -10.20 4.75 33.53
CA LEU A 50 -9.75 3.98 34.70
C LEU A 50 -10.80 2.97 35.17
N GLN A 51 -12.09 3.30 35.07
CA GLN A 51 -13.18 2.37 35.40
C GLN A 51 -13.25 1.19 34.44
N ASP A 52 -13.13 1.44 33.13
CA ASP A 52 -13.18 0.39 32.09
C ASP A 52 -12.08 -0.66 32.28
N TRP A 53 -10.96 -0.27 32.90
CA TRP A 53 -9.85 -1.15 33.22
C TRP A 53 -9.84 -1.68 34.66
N ASN A 54 -10.95 -1.55 35.40
CA ASN A 54 -11.10 -1.99 36.79
C ASN A 54 -10.04 -1.40 37.76
N PHE A 55 -9.54 -0.20 37.49
CA PHE A 55 -8.60 0.48 38.39
C PHE A 55 -9.36 1.17 39.54
N GLU A 56 -8.89 1.01 40.78
CA GLU A 56 -9.45 1.69 41.95
C GLU A 56 -9.17 3.20 41.86
N CYS A 57 -10.09 3.94 41.26
CA CYS A 57 -9.93 5.37 40.98
C CYS A 57 -10.72 6.26 41.97
N PRO A 58 -10.23 7.49 42.20
CA PRO A 58 -11.02 8.54 42.85
C PRO A 58 -12.34 8.79 42.10
N SER A 59 -13.37 9.25 42.80
CA SER A 59 -14.62 9.67 42.16
C SER A 59 -14.40 10.80 41.16
N GLU A 60 -15.26 10.88 40.14
CA GLU A 60 -15.23 11.94 39.13
C GLU A 60 -15.17 13.37 39.75
N LYS A 61 -15.92 13.61 40.84
CA LYS A 61 -15.89 14.88 41.57
C LYS A 61 -14.52 15.20 42.17
N GLN A 62 -13.77 14.18 42.59
CA GLN A 62 -12.39 14.37 43.09
C GLN A 62 -11.43 14.72 41.94
N PHE A 63 -11.63 14.17 40.74
CA PHE A 63 -10.87 14.60 39.56
C PHE A 63 -11.18 16.03 39.13
N GLN A 64 -12.34 16.60 39.46
CA GLN A 64 -12.63 18.02 39.21
C GLN A 64 -11.97 18.95 40.23
N GLN A 65 -11.83 18.49 41.48
CA GLN A 65 -11.35 19.29 42.61
C GLN A 65 -9.84 19.17 42.86
N GLY A 66 -9.22 18.10 42.36
CA GLY A 66 -7.81 17.76 42.58
C GLY A 66 -7.64 16.56 43.50
N ILE A 67 -6.65 15.72 43.18
CA ILE A 67 -6.33 14.49 43.91
C ILE A 67 -4.94 14.57 44.55
N GLN A 68 -4.63 13.63 45.43
CA GLN A 68 -3.34 13.62 46.14
C GLN A 68 -2.20 13.09 45.25
N LEU A 69 -0.97 13.55 45.51
CA LEU A 69 0.23 13.14 44.76
C LEU A 69 0.39 11.62 44.66
N LYS A 70 0.13 10.89 45.75
CA LYS A 70 0.18 9.41 45.77
C LYS A 70 -0.77 8.79 44.74
N GLN A 71 -1.98 9.34 44.60
CA GLN A 71 -2.96 8.87 43.63
C GLN A 71 -2.50 9.20 42.19
N ILE A 72 -1.92 10.39 41.97
CA ILE A 72 -1.35 10.76 40.66
C ILE A 72 -0.24 9.79 40.27
N ILE A 73 0.67 9.46 41.20
CA ILE A 73 1.75 8.49 40.97
C ILE A 73 1.19 7.12 40.59
N ASN A 74 0.23 6.61 41.36
CA ASN A 74 -0.38 5.31 41.10
C ASN A 74 -1.08 5.26 39.73
N ILE A 75 -1.85 6.29 39.39
CA ILE A 75 -2.51 6.39 38.08
C ILE A 75 -1.46 6.46 36.97
N THR A 76 -0.39 7.23 37.15
CA THR A 76 0.68 7.35 36.14
C THR A 76 1.36 6.01 35.91
N ASN A 77 1.78 5.31 36.98
CA ASN A 77 2.42 4.00 36.87
C ASN A 77 1.49 2.98 36.19
N PHE A 78 0.20 2.99 36.54
CA PHE A 78 -0.81 2.16 35.89
C PHE A 78 -0.92 2.45 34.38
N LEU A 79 -0.98 3.72 33.97
CA LEU A 79 -1.06 4.08 32.55
C LEU A 79 0.21 3.68 31.78
N ILE A 80 1.39 3.80 32.40
CA ILE A 80 2.67 3.37 31.81
C ILE A 80 2.72 1.85 31.64
N GLU A 81 2.23 1.10 32.62
CA GLU A 81 2.09 -0.36 32.52
C GLU A 81 1.20 -0.74 31.34
N LYS A 82 0.03 -0.07 31.19
CA LYS A 82 -0.89 -0.32 30.07
C LYS A 82 -0.36 0.10 28.71
N LEU A 83 0.53 1.08 28.66
CA LEU A 83 1.25 1.45 27.43
C LEU A 83 2.23 0.36 26.96
N GLY A 84 2.64 -0.57 27.83
CA GLY A 84 3.59 -1.63 27.51
C GLY A 84 5.04 -1.15 27.32
N VAL A 85 5.35 0.07 27.78
CA VAL A 85 6.70 0.66 27.63
C VAL A 85 7.55 0.30 28.84
N GLN A 86 8.78 -0.16 28.60
CA GLN A 86 9.77 -0.43 29.66
C GLN A 86 10.33 0.88 30.23
N LEU A 87 9.56 1.53 31.11
CA LEU A 87 9.99 2.71 31.85
C LEU A 87 10.08 2.40 33.36
N PRO A 88 11.07 2.95 34.07
CA PRO A 88 11.13 2.82 35.53
C PRO A 88 9.89 3.42 36.18
N GLU A 89 9.27 2.68 37.09
CA GLU A 89 8.12 3.18 37.86
C GLU A 89 8.51 4.44 38.66
N ILE A 90 7.58 5.38 38.75
CA ILE A 90 7.75 6.54 39.63
C ILE A 90 7.70 6.03 41.07
N SER A 91 8.75 6.36 41.85
CA SER A 91 8.82 6.01 43.27
C SER A 91 7.62 6.56 44.04
N THR A 92 7.00 5.69 44.85
CA THR A 92 5.93 6.08 45.79
C THR A 92 6.48 6.68 47.10
N ASP A 93 7.80 6.70 47.28
CA ASP A 93 8.44 7.33 48.45
C ASP A 93 8.43 8.87 48.33
N LEU A 94 7.42 9.46 48.97
CA LEU A 94 7.20 10.91 48.99
C LEU A 94 8.26 11.67 49.81
N LYS A 95 9.18 10.99 50.51
CA LYS A 95 10.24 11.65 51.31
C LYS A 95 11.28 12.34 50.44
N ASN A 96 11.42 11.95 49.17
CA ASN A 96 12.34 12.57 48.22
C ASN A 96 11.61 13.11 46.98
N PRO A 97 11.11 14.36 47.02
CA PRO A 97 10.39 14.97 45.89
C PRO A 97 11.21 15.05 44.60
N GLN A 98 12.55 15.03 44.69
CA GLN A 98 13.42 15.07 43.52
C GLN A 98 13.36 13.76 42.73
N THR A 99 13.32 12.62 43.42
CA THR A 99 13.18 11.31 42.76
C THR A 99 11.83 11.19 42.04
N VAL A 100 10.75 11.64 42.70
CA VAL A 100 9.40 11.67 42.10
C VAL A 100 9.38 12.59 40.87
N PHE A 101 9.96 13.79 40.99
CA PHE A 101 10.04 14.75 39.89
C PHE A 101 10.82 14.19 38.69
N ASN A 102 11.98 13.57 38.95
CA ASN A 102 12.79 12.94 37.91
C ASN A 102 12.02 11.81 37.21
N GLY A 103 11.19 11.06 37.93
CA GLY A 103 10.31 10.03 37.35
C GLY A 103 9.33 10.62 36.33
N PHE A 104 8.57 11.65 36.71
CA PHE A 104 7.66 12.32 35.77
C PHE A 104 8.42 12.98 34.60
N SER A 105 9.56 13.63 34.86
CA SER A 105 10.36 14.27 33.82
C SER A 105 10.92 13.26 32.81
N ASN A 106 11.36 12.10 33.30
CA ASN A 106 11.82 11.00 32.45
C ASN A 106 10.69 10.48 31.55
N ILE A 107 9.51 10.21 32.12
CA ILE A 107 8.34 9.76 31.35
C ILE A 107 7.97 10.78 30.27
N MET A 108 7.86 12.07 30.63
CA MET A 108 7.56 13.13 29.66
C MET A 108 8.62 13.22 28.55
N SER A 109 9.91 13.08 28.90
CA SER A 109 10.99 13.15 27.91
C SER A 109 11.01 11.95 26.98
N VAL A 110 10.81 10.74 27.50
CA VAL A 110 10.89 9.50 26.70
C VAL A 110 9.66 9.35 25.80
N LEU A 111 8.47 9.65 26.32
CA LEU A 111 7.23 9.56 25.56
C LEU A 111 6.96 10.79 24.68
N GLY A 112 7.87 11.78 24.66
CA GLY A 112 7.76 12.94 23.77
C GLY A 112 6.63 13.90 24.14
N TYR A 113 6.34 14.06 25.43
CA TYR A 113 5.34 15.02 25.89
C TYR A 113 5.69 16.45 25.45
N PRO A 114 4.78 17.20 24.80
CA PRO A 114 5.12 18.47 24.14
C PRO A 114 5.73 19.55 25.05
N ASP A 115 5.37 19.55 26.34
CA ASP A 115 5.93 20.48 27.33
C ASP A 115 6.68 19.71 28.43
N THR A 116 7.95 19.40 28.18
CA THR A 116 8.83 18.70 29.14
C THR A 116 9.05 19.46 30.45
N ASN A 117 8.64 20.73 30.53
CA ASN A 117 8.68 21.55 31.74
C ASN A 117 7.28 21.92 32.26
N ALA A 118 6.25 21.15 31.90
CA ALA A 118 4.84 21.46 32.22
C ALA A 118 4.61 21.68 33.72
N PHE A 119 5.29 20.90 34.56
CA PHE A 119 5.30 21.08 36.00
C PHE A 119 6.71 21.26 36.57
N LYS A 120 6.80 22.05 37.64
CA LYS A 120 8.04 22.31 38.40
C LYS A 120 8.10 21.41 39.63
N GLN A 121 9.29 21.14 40.15
CA GLN A 121 9.46 20.33 41.37
C GLN A 121 8.61 20.83 42.55
N ASN A 122 8.53 22.14 42.75
CA ASN A 122 7.73 22.75 43.83
C ASN A 122 6.21 22.56 43.66
N GLU A 123 5.75 22.28 42.44
CA GLU A 123 4.33 22.04 42.14
C GLU A 123 3.87 20.64 42.57
N LEU A 124 4.79 19.67 42.77
CA LEU A 124 4.43 18.33 43.27
C LEU A 124 3.77 18.39 44.67
N ASN A 125 4.28 19.26 45.54
CA ASN A 125 3.74 19.46 46.89
C ASN A 125 2.38 20.18 46.90
N SER A 126 1.99 20.77 45.77
CA SER A 126 0.74 21.52 45.60
C SER A 126 -0.09 20.99 44.43
N CYS A 127 0.07 19.71 44.09
CA CYS A 127 -0.58 19.07 42.94
C CYS A 127 -2.11 19.06 43.02
N SER A 128 -2.69 19.12 44.21
CA SER A 128 -4.14 19.22 44.44
C SER A 128 -4.69 20.65 44.28
N GLN A 129 -3.84 21.67 44.13
CA GLN A 129 -4.31 23.05 43.95
C GLN A 129 -4.91 23.22 42.55
N PRO A 130 -6.03 23.94 42.38
CA PRO A 130 -6.78 23.96 41.11
C PRO A 130 -5.96 24.28 39.86
N GLN A 131 -4.98 25.21 39.95
CA GLN A 131 -4.15 25.60 38.80
C GLN A 131 -3.09 24.54 38.46
N THR A 132 -2.49 23.95 39.48
CA THR A 132 -1.48 22.89 39.33
C THR A 132 -2.13 21.59 38.88
N TRP A 133 -3.26 21.25 39.48
CA TRP A 133 -4.02 20.05 39.18
C TRP A 133 -4.42 19.98 37.70
N ARG A 134 -4.88 21.09 37.11
CA ARG A 134 -5.22 21.15 35.68
C ARG A 134 -4.06 20.69 34.78
N LYS A 135 -2.82 21.02 35.14
CA LYS A 135 -1.63 20.56 34.39
C LYS A 135 -1.41 19.05 34.51
N PHE A 136 -1.57 18.51 35.73
CA PHE A 136 -1.47 17.06 35.96
C PHE A 136 -2.59 16.31 35.27
N LEU A 137 -3.83 16.81 35.33
CA LEU A 137 -4.97 16.22 34.64
C LEU A 137 -4.74 16.15 33.13
N LEU A 138 -4.20 17.21 32.53
CA LEU A 138 -3.87 17.21 31.10
C LEU A 138 -2.74 16.25 30.73
N PHE A 139 -1.75 16.10 31.61
CA PHE A 139 -0.70 15.10 31.43
C PHE A 139 -1.28 13.67 31.50
N LEU A 140 -2.14 13.38 32.49
CA LEU A 140 -2.80 12.08 32.63
C LEU A 140 -3.75 11.80 31.46
N THR A 141 -4.51 12.79 31.00
CA THR A 141 -5.43 12.64 29.87
C THR A 141 -4.66 12.39 28.57
N TRP A 142 -3.51 13.04 28.39
CA TRP A 142 -2.62 12.76 27.27
C TRP A 142 -2.04 11.35 27.33
N LEU A 143 -1.69 10.84 28.53
CA LEU A 143 -1.27 9.44 28.69
C LEU A 143 -2.40 8.48 28.31
N VAL A 144 -3.65 8.76 28.72
CA VAL A 144 -4.83 7.98 28.30
C VAL A 144 -4.97 7.98 26.77
N GLU A 145 -4.87 9.14 26.13
CA GLU A 145 -4.91 9.25 24.66
C GLU A 145 -3.80 8.45 23.98
N LEU A 146 -2.60 8.45 24.56
CA LEU A 146 -1.48 7.67 24.06
C LEU A 146 -1.72 6.17 24.25
N THR A 147 -2.34 5.76 25.36
CA THR A 147 -2.70 4.36 25.61
C THR A 147 -3.78 3.89 24.64
N ASP A 148 -4.84 4.68 24.45
CA ASP A 148 -5.89 4.43 23.45
C ASP A 148 -5.28 4.28 22.04
N TYR A 149 -4.36 5.19 21.68
CA TYR A 149 -3.67 5.11 20.40
C TYR A 149 -2.83 3.85 20.27
N SER A 150 -2.00 3.53 21.26
CA SER A 150 -1.16 2.31 21.28
C SER A 150 -2.01 1.04 21.13
N LEU A 151 -3.11 0.95 21.88
CA LEU A 151 -4.06 -0.16 21.79
C LEU A 151 -4.72 -0.23 20.42
N SER A 152 -5.15 0.91 19.86
CA SER A 152 -5.75 0.95 18.52
C SER A 152 -4.75 0.51 17.43
N VAL A 153 -3.50 0.95 17.52
CA VAL A 153 -2.44 0.58 16.57
C VAL A 153 -2.10 -0.90 16.69
N ASN A 154 -2.01 -1.45 17.90
CA ASN A 154 -1.75 -2.88 18.10
C ASN A 154 -2.91 -3.74 17.58
N LEU A 155 -4.17 -3.31 17.80
CA LEU A 155 -5.36 -4.00 17.26
C LEU A 155 -5.43 -3.95 15.73
N THR A 156 -4.98 -2.86 15.10
CA THR A 156 -4.91 -2.75 13.63
C THR A 156 -3.67 -3.44 13.04
N GLY A 157 -2.56 -3.46 13.79
CA GLY A 157 -1.27 -4.00 13.37
C GLY A 157 -1.23 -5.52 13.36
N GLU A 158 -1.97 -6.18 14.26
CA GLU A 158 -2.19 -7.63 14.17
C GLU A 158 -3.06 -8.02 12.95
N GLY A 159 -3.80 -7.08 12.34
CA GLY A 159 -4.56 -7.36 11.12
C GLY A 159 -3.74 -7.34 9.82
N GLU A 160 -2.72 -6.47 9.74
CA GLU A 160 -1.88 -6.32 8.54
C GLU A 160 -0.50 -6.99 8.65
N PHE A 161 -0.01 -7.27 9.87
CA PHE A 161 1.29 -7.89 10.12
C PHE A 161 1.24 -9.12 11.03
N ALA A 162 0.07 -9.66 11.40
CA ALA A 162 0.06 -11.05 11.86
C ALA A 162 0.51 -11.91 10.69
N SER A 163 1.82 -12.20 10.65
CA SER A 163 2.31 -13.34 9.91
C SER A 163 1.53 -14.52 10.46
N GLU A 164 0.57 -14.99 9.65
CA GLU A 164 -0.06 -16.29 9.81
C GLU A 164 1.07 -17.24 10.20
N LYS A 165 1.11 -17.69 11.47
CA LYS A 165 2.28 -18.41 12.02
C LYS A 165 2.64 -19.53 11.05
N ILE A 166 3.70 -19.32 10.28
CA ILE A 166 4.03 -20.22 9.19
C ILE A 166 4.64 -21.45 9.84
N ASP A 167 3.99 -22.59 9.65
CA ASP A 167 4.55 -23.88 10.04
C ASP A 167 5.90 -24.05 9.32
N VAL A 168 6.94 -24.33 10.09
CA VAL A 168 8.30 -24.59 9.61
C VAL A 168 8.30 -25.61 8.45
N SER A 169 7.44 -26.63 8.53
CA SER A 169 7.30 -27.65 7.49
C SER A 169 6.75 -27.09 6.17
N VAL A 170 5.86 -26.10 6.23
CA VAL A 170 5.26 -25.44 5.06
C VAL A 170 6.26 -24.52 4.38
N PHE A 171 7.02 -23.72 5.15
CA PHE A 171 8.05 -22.84 4.56
C PHE A 171 9.17 -23.64 3.88
N ILE A 172 9.64 -24.74 4.50
CA ILE A 172 10.64 -25.62 3.88
C ILE A 172 10.11 -26.19 2.56
N LYS A 173 8.85 -26.60 2.52
CA LYS A 173 8.20 -27.10 1.30
C LYS A 173 8.13 -26.04 0.19
N GLU A 174 7.75 -24.80 0.52
CA GLU A 174 7.70 -23.69 -0.43
C GLU A 174 9.10 -23.32 -0.95
N LEU A 175 10.10 -23.23 -0.06
CA LEU A 175 11.48 -22.92 -0.42
C LEU A 175 12.01 -23.89 -1.47
N CYS A 176 11.70 -25.16 -1.31
CA CYS A 176 12.16 -26.23 -2.16
C CYS A 176 11.33 -26.45 -3.43
N GLN A 177 10.08 -25.99 -3.48
CA GLN A 177 9.21 -26.07 -4.67
C GLN A 177 9.27 -24.81 -5.53
N SER A 178 9.89 -23.74 -5.02
CA SER A 178 10.06 -22.49 -5.76
C SER A 178 11.04 -22.65 -6.91
N GLU A 179 10.66 -22.14 -8.09
CA GLU A 179 11.57 -21.96 -9.22
C GLU A 179 12.70 -20.96 -8.89
N GLU A 180 12.47 -20.05 -7.94
CA GLU A 180 13.45 -19.07 -7.44
C GLU A 180 13.53 -19.08 -5.90
N PRO A 181 14.25 -20.04 -5.29
CA PRO A 181 14.38 -20.17 -3.83
C PRO A 181 15.02 -18.94 -3.17
N THR A 182 15.89 -18.26 -3.90
CA THR A 182 16.60 -17.06 -3.44
C THR A 182 15.67 -15.90 -3.10
N LEU A 183 14.51 -15.79 -3.75
CA LEU A 183 13.52 -14.76 -3.43
C LEU A 183 12.78 -15.05 -2.12
N LEU A 184 12.51 -16.33 -1.83
CA LEU A 184 11.87 -16.74 -0.58
C LEU A 184 12.79 -16.54 0.62
N LEU A 185 14.11 -16.68 0.45
CA LEU A 185 15.12 -16.38 1.48
C LEU A 185 15.25 -14.88 1.79
N GLN A 186 14.78 -14.00 0.90
CA GLN A 186 14.80 -12.54 1.09
C GLN A 186 13.46 -11.98 1.59
N GLY A 187 12.43 -12.83 1.67
CA GLY A 187 11.07 -12.44 2.04
C GLY A 187 10.82 -12.44 3.55
N PRO A 188 9.71 -11.80 4.00
CA PRO A 188 9.29 -11.79 5.41
C PRO A 188 9.16 -13.18 6.02
N ARG A 189 8.74 -14.17 5.21
CA ARG A 189 8.55 -15.57 5.62
C ARG A 189 9.83 -16.25 6.10
N TYR A 190 10.98 -15.88 5.55
CA TYR A 190 12.28 -16.38 6.01
C TYR A 190 12.58 -15.89 7.43
N PHE A 191 12.25 -14.65 7.75
CA PHE A 191 12.41 -14.08 9.09
C PHE A 191 11.47 -14.73 10.09
N ASP A 192 10.24 -15.07 9.70
CA ASP A 192 9.30 -15.82 10.54
C ASP A 192 9.83 -17.22 10.88
N PHE A 193 10.34 -17.94 9.87
CA PHE A 193 10.98 -19.24 10.04
C PHE A 193 12.20 -19.16 10.98
N PHE A 194 13.09 -18.18 10.76
CA PHE A 194 14.26 -17.98 11.63
C PHE A 194 13.89 -17.57 13.04
N SER A 195 12.87 -16.71 13.21
CA SER A 195 12.36 -16.29 14.50
C SER A 195 11.81 -17.49 15.29
N GLN A 196 11.05 -18.38 14.65
CA GLN A 196 10.57 -19.61 15.29
C GLN A 196 11.71 -20.55 15.69
N LEU A 197 12.68 -20.80 14.79
CA LEU A 197 13.88 -21.58 15.12
C LEU A 197 14.66 -20.98 16.31
N TYR A 198 14.87 -19.67 16.29
CA TYR A 198 15.60 -18.97 17.34
C TYR A 198 14.83 -18.98 18.67
N SER A 199 13.50 -18.84 18.63
CA SER A 199 12.65 -18.97 19.83
C SER A 199 12.69 -20.39 20.41
N GLY A 200 12.74 -21.42 19.55
CA GLY A 200 12.94 -22.81 19.93
C GLY A 200 14.31 -23.02 20.58
N PHE A 201 15.37 -22.44 20.02
CA PHE A 201 16.72 -22.46 20.58
C PHE A 201 16.79 -21.77 21.94
N LEU A 202 16.17 -20.60 22.10
CA LEU A 202 16.11 -19.90 23.39
C LEU A 202 15.31 -20.69 24.45
N SER A 203 14.27 -21.40 24.03
CA SER A 203 13.41 -22.19 24.92
C SER A 203 14.05 -23.53 25.31
N ASN A 204 14.81 -24.14 24.40
CA ASN A 204 15.51 -25.38 24.62
C ASN A 204 16.86 -25.33 23.88
N PRO A 205 17.96 -24.95 24.55
CA PRO A 205 19.26 -24.69 23.92
C PRO A 205 19.99 -25.97 23.47
N ASP A 206 19.32 -27.13 23.56
CA ASP A 206 19.86 -28.40 23.11
C ASP A 206 19.87 -28.44 21.57
N GLU A 207 21.03 -28.05 21.03
CA GLU A 207 21.30 -27.94 19.59
C GLU A 207 20.99 -29.25 18.85
N GLU A 208 21.19 -30.40 19.50
CA GLU A 208 20.91 -31.72 18.91
C GLU A 208 19.42 -31.94 18.63
N ILE A 209 18.52 -31.43 19.47
CA ILE A 209 17.07 -31.61 19.30
C ILE A 209 16.58 -30.76 18.11
N LEU A 210 17.06 -29.51 18.02
CA LEU A 210 16.76 -28.62 16.90
C LEU A 210 17.31 -29.16 15.58
N LYS A 211 18.56 -29.63 15.61
CA LYS A 211 19.20 -30.23 14.44
C LYS A 211 18.48 -31.51 13.99
N SER A 212 18.13 -32.39 14.92
CA SER A 212 17.38 -33.62 14.64
C SER A 212 15.98 -33.34 14.06
N SER A 213 15.29 -32.32 14.56
CA SER A 213 14.00 -31.88 14.03
C SER A 213 14.13 -31.31 12.61
N LEU A 214 15.13 -30.46 12.36
CA LEU A 214 15.43 -29.94 11.02
C LEU A 214 15.82 -31.04 10.04
N GLU A 215 16.69 -31.96 10.45
CA GLU A 215 17.11 -33.11 9.64
C GLU A 215 15.92 -34.03 9.32
N THR A 216 15.04 -34.30 10.28
CA THR A 216 13.84 -35.12 10.05
C THR A 216 12.92 -34.49 9.01
N ASN A 217 12.65 -33.18 9.13
CA ASN A 217 11.81 -32.47 8.18
C ASN A 217 12.46 -32.37 6.79
N PHE A 218 13.78 -32.17 6.74
CA PHE A 218 14.53 -32.14 5.48
C PHE A 218 14.54 -33.51 4.80
N ASN A 219 14.73 -34.60 5.56
CA ASN A 219 14.74 -35.97 5.02
C ASN A 219 13.37 -36.39 4.46
N LEU A 220 12.28 -36.09 5.17
CA LEU A 220 10.92 -36.32 4.66
C LEU A 220 10.66 -35.56 3.34
N TRP A 221 11.27 -34.38 3.17
CA TRP A 221 11.21 -33.66 1.91
C TRP A 221 12.05 -34.32 0.81
N VAL A 222 13.30 -34.72 1.10
CA VAL A 222 14.16 -35.42 0.14
C VAL A 222 13.47 -36.68 -0.39
N GLU A 223 12.80 -37.44 0.47
CA GLU A 223 12.01 -38.61 0.06
C GLU A 223 10.87 -38.23 -0.90
N ASN A 224 10.07 -37.21 -0.56
CA ASN A 224 8.98 -36.72 -1.43
C ASN A 224 9.49 -36.15 -2.77
N ALA A 225 10.63 -35.44 -2.77
CA ALA A 225 11.25 -34.91 -3.97
C ALA A 225 11.76 -36.04 -4.86
N THR A 226 12.37 -37.06 -4.27
CA THR A 226 12.83 -38.28 -4.97
C THR A 226 11.65 -39.02 -5.59
N ASP A 227 10.53 -39.14 -4.89
CA ASP A 227 9.30 -39.74 -5.42
C ASP A 227 8.73 -38.95 -6.61
N SER A 228 8.78 -37.62 -6.54
CA SER A 228 8.37 -36.75 -7.64
C SER A 228 9.30 -36.86 -8.85
N GLU A 229 10.61 -36.88 -8.63
CA GLU A 229 11.62 -37.10 -9.66
C GLU A 229 11.40 -38.45 -10.35
N GLN A 230 11.16 -39.52 -9.58
CA GLN A 230 10.85 -40.84 -10.13
C GLN A 230 9.58 -40.84 -10.98
N LYS A 231 8.53 -40.11 -10.58
CA LYS A 231 7.31 -39.95 -11.38
C LYS A 231 7.57 -39.22 -12.69
N ILE A 232 8.34 -38.14 -12.66
CA ILE A 232 8.73 -37.40 -13.86
C ILE A 232 9.58 -38.28 -14.78
N GLN A 233 10.54 -39.02 -14.21
CA GLN A 233 11.38 -39.95 -14.97
C GLN A 233 10.57 -41.08 -15.61
N ALA A 234 9.53 -41.58 -14.91
CA ALA A 234 8.58 -42.54 -15.46
C ALA A 234 7.74 -41.94 -16.61
N GLN A 235 7.39 -40.66 -16.54
CA GLN A 235 6.70 -39.97 -17.63
C GLN A 235 7.62 -39.74 -18.84
N ILE A 236 8.87 -39.31 -18.62
CA ILE A 236 9.88 -39.15 -19.68
C ILE A 236 10.11 -40.47 -20.40
N THR A 237 10.33 -41.56 -19.65
CA THR A 237 10.52 -42.89 -20.25
C THR A 237 9.30 -43.36 -21.03
N LYS A 238 8.09 -43.06 -20.57
CA LYS A 238 6.85 -43.32 -21.33
C LYS A 238 6.82 -42.54 -22.65
N ILE A 239 7.10 -41.23 -22.61
CA ILE A 239 7.15 -40.38 -23.82
C ILE A 239 8.23 -40.90 -24.79
N ASP A 240 9.41 -41.28 -24.30
CA ASP A 240 10.47 -41.87 -25.14
C ASP A 240 10.02 -43.19 -25.80
N THR A 241 9.27 -44.03 -25.09
CA THR A 241 8.71 -45.25 -25.69
C THR A 241 7.68 -44.94 -26.76
N ASP A 242 6.85 -43.92 -26.57
CA ASP A 242 5.86 -43.48 -27.56
C ASP A 242 6.56 -42.89 -28.80
N ILE A 243 7.59 -42.07 -28.61
CA ILE A 243 8.43 -41.54 -29.71
C ILE A 243 9.08 -42.69 -30.49
N LYS A 244 9.66 -43.68 -29.81
CA LYS A 244 10.25 -44.86 -30.47
C LYS A 244 9.20 -45.63 -31.27
N ARG A 245 8.00 -45.82 -30.71
CA ARG A 245 6.89 -46.51 -31.38
C ARG A 245 6.45 -45.76 -32.64
N LEU A 246 6.26 -44.44 -32.55
CA LEU A 246 5.92 -43.59 -33.70
C LEU A 246 7.00 -43.65 -34.77
N LYS A 247 8.28 -43.58 -34.38
CA LYS A 247 9.41 -43.71 -35.31
C LYS A 247 9.42 -45.06 -36.01
N THR A 248 9.21 -46.16 -35.29
CA THR A 248 9.11 -47.49 -35.92
C THR A 248 7.92 -47.61 -36.87
N SER A 249 6.77 -47.00 -36.54
CA SER A 249 5.60 -46.96 -37.43
C SER A 249 5.91 -46.21 -38.73
N LEU A 250 6.57 -45.05 -38.61
CA LEU A 250 6.99 -44.26 -39.75
C LEU A 250 8.01 -45.01 -40.62
N ASP A 251 9.00 -45.66 -40.01
CA ASP A 251 9.98 -46.46 -40.75
C ASP A 251 9.32 -47.65 -41.49
N THR A 252 8.30 -48.28 -40.88
CA THR A 252 7.53 -49.32 -41.57
C THR A 252 6.72 -48.78 -42.74
N GLU A 253 6.07 -47.63 -42.59
CA GLU A 253 5.34 -46.99 -43.70
C GLU A 253 6.27 -46.59 -44.84
N ILE A 254 7.45 -46.01 -44.51
CA ILE A 254 8.48 -45.68 -45.50
C ILE A 254 8.96 -46.95 -46.21
N LYS A 255 9.16 -48.05 -45.48
CA LYS A 255 9.56 -49.32 -46.07
C LYS A 255 8.49 -49.88 -46.98
N THR A 256 7.22 -49.90 -46.55
CA THR A 256 6.10 -50.34 -47.38
C THR A 256 6.00 -49.52 -48.66
N ALA A 257 6.07 -48.18 -48.55
CA ALA A 257 6.07 -47.30 -49.72
C ALA A 257 7.27 -47.56 -50.65
N LYS A 258 8.43 -47.91 -50.09
CA LYS A 258 9.63 -48.26 -50.86
C LYS A 258 9.50 -49.62 -51.53
N ASP A 259 8.94 -50.61 -50.86
CA ASP A 259 8.69 -51.95 -51.40
C ASP A 259 7.63 -51.89 -52.51
N GLU A 260 6.56 -51.09 -52.34
CA GLU A 260 5.57 -50.78 -53.39
C GLU A 260 6.23 -50.09 -54.60
N LEU A 261 7.17 -49.17 -54.37
CA LEU A 261 7.98 -48.55 -55.43
C LEU A 261 8.90 -49.55 -56.14
N LEU A 262 9.46 -50.52 -55.40
CA LEU A 262 10.33 -51.57 -55.93
C LEU A 262 9.52 -52.59 -56.74
N ASP A 263 8.30 -52.93 -56.33
CA ASP A 263 7.38 -53.76 -57.11
C ASP A 263 6.98 -53.05 -58.42
N LEU A 264 6.72 -51.75 -58.37
CA LEU A 264 6.50 -50.93 -59.56
C LEU A 264 7.74 -50.86 -60.47
N GLN A 265 8.96 -50.91 -59.90
CA GLN A 265 10.20 -51.03 -60.67
C GLN A 265 10.45 -52.46 -61.19
N GLY A 266 10.04 -53.50 -60.46
CA GLY A 266 10.11 -54.90 -60.88
C GLY A 266 9.22 -55.18 -62.09
N ILE A 267 8.02 -54.59 -62.12
CA ILE A 267 7.14 -54.58 -63.32
C ILE A 267 7.84 -53.87 -64.51
N CYS A 268 8.72 -52.90 -64.25
CA CYS A 268 9.54 -52.27 -65.30
C CYS A 268 10.73 -53.13 -65.75
N VAL A 269 11.26 -54.02 -64.90
CA VAL A 269 12.44 -54.87 -65.21
C VAL A 269 12.07 -56.28 -65.69
N GLU A 270 10.90 -56.84 -65.37
CA GLU A 270 10.35 -58.02 -66.05
C GLU A 270 9.99 -57.73 -67.52
N ASN A 271 9.82 -56.46 -67.88
CA ASN A 271 9.82 -56.00 -69.27
C ASN A 271 11.24 -55.81 -69.87
N GLN A 272 12.32 -56.05 -69.11
CA GLN A 272 13.72 -55.96 -69.54
C GLN A 272 14.46 -57.31 -69.64
N LEU A 273 13.86 -58.43 -69.21
CA LEU A 273 14.44 -59.78 -69.46
C LEU A 273 14.24 -60.28 -70.90
N ASP A 274 13.63 -59.47 -71.78
CA ASP A 274 13.65 -59.67 -73.24
C ASP A 274 14.65 -58.74 -73.96
N PHE A 275 15.56 -58.08 -73.22
CA PHE A 275 16.64 -57.29 -73.81
C PHE A 275 17.98 -57.61 -73.15
N THR A 276 18.34 -58.90 -73.17
CA THR A 276 19.75 -59.23 -73.28
C THR A 276 20.18 -59.08 -74.74
N ASN A 277 21.24 -58.30 -74.91
CA ASN A 277 22.14 -58.24 -76.06
C ASN A 277 21.85 -57.15 -77.10
N GLU A 278 22.65 -56.10 -76.91
CA GLU A 278 23.36 -55.34 -77.95
C GLU A 278 22.49 -54.62 -78.96
N ILE A 279 22.34 -53.31 -78.78
CA ILE A 279 22.94 -52.35 -79.72
C ILE A 279 23.18 -51.00 -79.02
N ASP A 280 24.45 -50.66 -79.03
CA ASP A 280 25.11 -49.35 -79.00
C ASP A 280 24.31 -48.07 -78.69
N PHE A 281 24.76 -47.46 -77.59
CA PHE A 281 24.91 -46.03 -77.32
C PHE A 281 24.85 -45.08 -78.54
N GLN A 282 23.65 -44.59 -78.89
CA GLN A 282 23.40 -43.16 -79.21
C GLN A 282 22.06 -42.65 -78.61
N GLN A 283 21.63 -43.29 -77.52
CA GLN A 283 20.43 -43.00 -76.73
C GLN A 283 20.45 -41.59 -76.09
N LEU A 284 19.53 -40.70 -76.52
CA LEU A 284 18.94 -39.57 -75.77
C LEU A 284 17.99 -38.67 -76.61
N ASN A 285 17.85 -38.92 -77.92
CA ASN A 285 17.21 -37.96 -78.85
C ASN A 285 15.86 -38.40 -79.47
N SER A 286 15.11 -39.33 -78.88
CA SER A 286 13.72 -39.55 -79.31
C SER A 286 12.80 -38.54 -78.60
N PHE A 287 12.36 -37.52 -79.34
CA PHE A 287 11.44 -36.48 -78.88
C PHE A 287 10.15 -37.06 -78.28
N ASP A 288 9.68 -38.21 -78.79
CA ASP A 288 8.44 -38.85 -78.32
C ASP A 288 8.57 -39.45 -76.92
N CYS A 289 9.72 -40.04 -76.58
CA CYS A 289 9.97 -40.57 -75.23
C CYS A 289 10.05 -39.44 -74.17
N LEU A 290 10.67 -38.31 -74.54
CA LEU A 290 10.68 -37.12 -73.68
C LEU A 290 9.26 -36.52 -73.53
N MET A 291 8.44 -36.57 -74.58
CA MET A 291 7.05 -36.10 -74.51
C MET A 291 6.16 -37.01 -73.66
N ASP A 292 6.38 -38.32 -73.67
CA ASP A 292 5.67 -39.24 -72.79
C ASP A 292 6.15 -39.13 -71.34
N ILE A 293 7.45 -38.99 -71.08
CA ILE A 293 7.96 -38.68 -69.71
C ILE A 293 7.42 -37.33 -69.24
N LYS A 294 7.34 -36.32 -70.11
CA LYS A 294 6.72 -35.03 -69.78
C LYS A 294 5.23 -35.18 -69.49
N ARG A 295 4.51 -36.03 -70.22
CA ARG A 295 3.08 -36.32 -69.97
C ARG A 295 2.89 -37.02 -68.63
N THR A 296 3.72 -38.02 -68.31
CA THR A 296 3.65 -38.74 -67.03
C THR A 296 4.05 -37.86 -65.86
N ASN A 297 5.06 -36.99 -66.02
CA ASN A 297 5.42 -36.03 -64.99
C ASN A 297 4.34 -34.96 -64.79
N LEU A 298 3.68 -34.51 -65.86
CA LEU A 298 2.51 -33.63 -65.75
C LEU A 298 1.35 -34.33 -65.02
N GLN A 299 1.08 -35.60 -65.31
CA GLN A 299 0.07 -36.38 -64.58
C GLN A 299 0.43 -36.54 -63.10
N LYS A 300 1.70 -36.82 -62.76
CA LYS A 300 2.14 -36.87 -61.36
C LYS A 300 2.07 -35.52 -60.67
N ILE A 301 2.34 -34.43 -61.37
CA ILE A 301 2.12 -33.08 -60.84
C ILE A 301 0.63 -32.87 -60.59
N ASP A 302 -0.25 -33.30 -61.48
CA ASP A 302 -1.71 -33.21 -61.30
C ASP A 302 -2.18 -34.07 -60.11
N GLU A 303 -1.64 -35.28 -59.92
CA GLU A 303 -1.94 -36.16 -58.78
C GLU A 303 -1.46 -35.56 -57.45
N VAL A 304 -0.21 -35.07 -57.39
CA VAL A 304 0.30 -34.37 -56.21
C VAL A 304 -0.49 -33.09 -55.94
N GLN A 305 -0.95 -32.39 -56.98
CA GLN A 305 -1.80 -31.22 -56.82
C GLN A 305 -3.18 -31.60 -56.25
N VAL A 306 -3.73 -32.76 -56.64
CA VAL A 306 -4.95 -33.32 -56.04
C VAL A 306 -4.75 -33.62 -54.55
N ASP A 307 -3.62 -34.23 -54.16
CA ASP A 307 -3.33 -34.54 -52.76
C ASP A 307 -3.07 -33.28 -51.91
N ILE A 308 -2.35 -32.29 -52.46
CA ILE A 308 -2.18 -30.98 -51.83
C ILE A 308 -3.54 -30.31 -51.64
N ASN A 309 -4.40 -30.34 -52.65
CA ASN A 309 -5.75 -29.79 -52.55
C ASN A 309 -6.61 -30.57 -51.54
N ALA A 310 -6.44 -31.88 -51.42
CA ALA A 310 -7.11 -32.70 -50.41
C ALA A 310 -6.62 -32.37 -48.98
N MET A 311 -5.31 -32.16 -48.79
CA MET A 311 -4.77 -31.68 -47.50
C MET A 311 -5.25 -30.28 -47.16
N ILE A 312 -5.27 -29.35 -48.12
CA ILE A 312 -5.82 -28.00 -47.93
C ILE A 312 -7.29 -28.10 -47.54
N GLN A 313 -8.08 -28.91 -48.24
CA GLN A 313 -9.49 -29.13 -47.88
C GLN A 313 -9.65 -29.76 -46.50
N ASN A 314 -8.78 -30.67 -46.08
CA ASN A 314 -8.84 -31.25 -44.74
C ASN A 314 -8.53 -30.19 -43.66
N LYS A 315 -7.49 -29.38 -43.85
CA LYS A 315 -7.17 -28.27 -42.94
C LYS A 315 -8.28 -27.22 -42.88
N GLU A 316 -8.85 -26.86 -44.03
CA GLU A 316 -9.92 -25.86 -44.13
C GLU A 316 -11.27 -26.36 -43.61
N ARG A 317 -11.59 -27.65 -43.77
CA ARG A 317 -12.89 -28.22 -43.37
C ARG A 317 -12.92 -28.86 -42.00
N VAL A 318 -11.77 -29.26 -41.45
CA VAL A 318 -11.71 -30.02 -40.19
C VAL A 318 -10.93 -29.27 -39.13
N GLU A 319 -9.64 -28.99 -39.34
CA GLU A 319 -8.79 -28.36 -38.30
C GLU A 319 -9.18 -26.90 -38.00
N ILE A 320 -9.37 -26.07 -39.04
CA ILE A 320 -9.74 -24.66 -38.85
C ILE A 320 -11.10 -24.53 -38.14
N PRO A 321 -12.17 -25.22 -38.56
CA PRO A 321 -13.45 -25.17 -37.85
C PRO A 321 -13.39 -25.68 -36.41
N GLN A 322 -12.61 -26.73 -36.14
CA GLN A 322 -12.42 -27.23 -34.76
C GLN A 322 -11.70 -26.22 -33.87
N LEU A 323 -10.67 -25.54 -34.40
CA LEU A 323 -9.98 -24.47 -33.67
C LEU A 323 -10.90 -23.26 -33.46
N MET A 324 -11.72 -22.90 -34.45
CA MET A 324 -12.72 -21.83 -34.31
C MET A 324 -13.78 -22.18 -33.25
N GLU A 325 -14.25 -23.43 -33.21
CA GLU A 325 -15.19 -23.90 -32.19
C GLU A 325 -14.56 -23.85 -30.78
N GLN A 326 -13.28 -24.24 -30.64
CA GLN A 326 -12.57 -24.12 -29.37
C GLN A 326 -12.40 -22.66 -28.93
N ILE A 327 -12.11 -21.75 -29.87
CA ILE A 327 -12.04 -20.31 -29.59
C ILE A 327 -13.40 -19.79 -29.12
N GLU A 328 -14.50 -20.15 -29.79
CA GLU A 328 -15.86 -19.74 -29.42
C GLU A 328 -16.26 -20.29 -28.03
N GLN A 329 -15.87 -21.52 -27.70
CA GLN A 329 -16.06 -22.09 -26.37
C GLN A 329 -15.27 -21.32 -25.29
N ILE A 330 -14.05 -20.89 -25.58
CA ILE A 330 -13.24 -20.09 -24.66
C ILE A 330 -13.85 -18.69 -24.50
N GLU A 331 -14.29 -18.04 -25.59
CA GLU A 331 -14.92 -16.72 -25.55
C GLU A 331 -16.23 -16.72 -24.76
N THR A 332 -17.05 -17.76 -24.92
CA THR A 332 -18.27 -17.94 -24.12
C THR A 332 -17.96 -18.17 -22.64
N GLN A 333 -16.92 -18.94 -22.32
CA GLN A 333 -16.44 -19.10 -20.94
C GLN A 333 -15.94 -17.77 -20.35
N ILE A 334 -15.12 -17.01 -21.07
CA ILE A 334 -14.64 -15.68 -20.65
C ILE A 334 -15.83 -14.75 -20.38
N THR A 335 -16.84 -14.76 -21.26
CA THR A 335 -18.05 -13.95 -21.10
C THR A 335 -18.82 -14.37 -19.84
N SER A 336 -18.94 -15.67 -19.58
CA SER A 336 -19.60 -16.19 -18.37
C SER A 336 -18.86 -15.80 -17.09
N PHE A 337 -17.52 -15.88 -17.08
CA PHE A 337 -16.70 -15.46 -15.95
C PHE A 337 -16.75 -13.96 -15.74
N THR A 338 -16.75 -13.17 -16.82
CA THR A 338 -16.89 -11.71 -16.77
C THR A 338 -18.24 -11.32 -16.15
N ASN A 339 -19.33 -11.95 -16.60
CA ASN A 339 -20.66 -11.72 -16.03
C ASN A 339 -20.73 -12.13 -14.55
N LYS A 340 -20.12 -13.27 -14.18
CA LYS A 340 -20.04 -13.70 -12.78
C LYS A 340 -19.24 -12.73 -11.92
N ASN A 341 -18.15 -12.19 -12.45
CA ASN A 341 -17.32 -11.21 -11.75
C ASN A 341 -18.09 -9.89 -11.54
N VAL A 342 -18.82 -9.41 -12.56
CA VAL A 342 -19.71 -8.25 -12.44
C VAL A 342 -20.82 -8.51 -11.40
N SER A 343 -21.41 -9.70 -11.38
CA SER A 343 -22.40 -10.07 -10.36
C SER A 343 -21.81 -10.05 -8.94
N LEU A 344 -20.61 -10.62 -8.76
CA LEU A 344 -19.92 -10.63 -7.47
C LEU A 344 -19.49 -9.22 -7.04
N GLN A 345 -19.08 -8.37 -7.97
CA GLN A 345 -18.80 -6.96 -7.68
C GLN A 345 -20.06 -6.21 -7.25
N ASN A 346 -21.19 -6.43 -7.91
CA ASN A 346 -22.47 -5.84 -7.52
C ASN A 346 -22.93 -6.36 -6.15
N GLU A 347 -22.72 -7.64 -5.85
CA GLU A 347 -23.02 -8.23 -4.54
C GLU A 347 -22.11 -7.65 -3.45
N LEU A 348 -20.80 -7.56 -3.68
CA LEU A 348 -19.85 -6.89 -2.78
C LEU A 348 -20.22 -5.42 -2.56
N GLN A 349 -20.62 -4.70 -3.60
CA GLN A 349 -21.06 -3.33 -3.49
C GLN A 349 -22.36 -3.23 -2.69
N SER A 350 -23.31 -4.14 -2.90
CA SER A 350 -24.56 -4.18 -2.12
C SER A 350 -24.30 -4.53 -0.64
N LEU A 351 -23.34 -5.42 -0.35
CA LEU A 351 -22.92 -5.78 1.00
C LEU A 351 -22.17 -4.63 1.66
N GLN A 352 -21.24 -3.98 0.96
CA GLN A 352 -20.56 -2.77 1.43
C GLN A 352 -21.55 -1.63 1.68
N GLU A 353 -22.54 -1.45 0.83
CA GLU A 353 -23.62 -0.50 1.07
C GLU A 353 -24.47 -0.90 2.28
N THR A 354 -24.75 -2.19 2.49
CA THR A 354 -25.52 -2.68 3.63
C THR A 354 -24.77 -2.51 4.96
N VAL A 355 -23.47 -2.83 4.97
CA VAL A 355 -22.56 -2.60 6.12
C VAL A 355 -22.40 -1.10 6.37
N SER A 356 -22.20 -0.30 5.32
CA SER A 356 -22.15 1.17 5.42
C SER A 356 -23.48 1.73 5.91
N LYS A 357 -24.62 1.12 5.51
CA LYS A 357 -26.00 1.46 5.93
C LYS A 357 -26.23 1.27 7.41
N GLN A 358 -25.63 0.26 8.00
CA GLN A 358 -25.81 -0.08 9.41
C GLN A 358 -25.22 1.00 10.33
N ASN A 359 -24.18 1.75 9.95
CA ASN A 359 -23.61 2.85 10.74
C ASN A 359 -23.39 2.51 12.24
N ILE A 360 -23.22 1.22 12.53
CA ILE A 360 -22.88 0.71 13.84
C ILE A 360 -21.36 0.88 13.88
N SER A 361 -20.85 1.77 14.75
CA SER A 361 -19.40 1.83 14.91
C SER A 361 -18.89 0.47 15.41
N ILE A 362 -17.65 0.09 15.10
CA ILE A 362 -17.09 -1.19 15.61
C ILE A 362 -17.31 -1.34 17.14
N PRO A 363 -17.17 -0.27 17.95
CA PRO A 363 -17.58 -0.29 19.36
C PRO A 363 -19.05 -0.60 19.60
N ASP A 364 -19.98 -0.04 18.82
CA ASP A 364 -21.41 -0.31 18.95
C ASP A 364 -21.76 -1.74 18.54
N TYR A 365 -21.02 -2.32 17.58
CA TYR A 365 -21.19 -3.72 17.16
C TYR A 365 -20.70 -4.67 18.24
N GLN A 366 -19.54 -4.40 18.83
CA GLN A 366 -19.00 -5.15 19.97
C GLN A 366 -19.92 -5.04 21.19
N LYS A 367 -20.51 -3.86 21.43
CA LYS A 367 -21.51 -3.66 22.47
C LYS A 367 -22.78 -4.49 22.22
N LEU A 368 -23.28 -4.49 20.99
CA LEU A 368 -24.42 -5.32 20.57
C LEU A 368 -24.11 -6.81 20.68
N GLU A 369 -22.90 -7.25 20.33
CA GLU A 369 -22.45 -8.62 20.45
C GLU A 369 -22.37 -9.07 21.92
N PHE A 370 -21.86 -8.19 22.80
CA PHE A 370 -21.84 -8.43 24.24
C PHE A 370 -23.26 -8.49 24.85
N GLU A 371 -24.13 -7.54 24.48
CA GLU A 371 -25.54 -7.52 24.89
C GLU A 371 -26.27 -8.78 24.41
N HIS A 372 -26.04 -9.21 23.16
CA HIS A 372 -26.59 -10.43 22.61
C HIS A 372 -26.07 -11.69 23.34
N SER A 373 -24.78 -11.73 23.69
CA SER A 373 -24.21 -12.82 24.48
C SER A 373 -24.84 -12.90 25.88
N THR A 374 -25.03 -11.75 26.54
CA THR A 374 -25.66 -11.67 27.86
C THR A 374 -27.13 -12.09 27.81
N LEU A 375 -27.87 -11.62 26.80
CA LEU A 375 -29.27 -12.03 26.60
C LEU A 375 -29.37 -13.54 26.30
N LYS A 376 -28.42 -14.10 25.55
CA LYS A 376 -28.38 -15.54 25.26
C LYS A 376 -28.11 -16.36 26.53
N GLU A 377 -27.22 -15.90 27.42
CA GLU A 377 -27.03 -16.52 28.73
C GLU A 377 -28.30 -16.45 29.58
N GLN A 378 -28.98 -15.30 29.61
CA GLN A 378 -30.25 -15.15 30.33
C GLN A 378 -31.35 -16.08 29.79
N ILE A 379 -31.46 -16.23 28.46
CA ILE A 379 -32.40 -17.17 27.83
C ILE A 379 -32.07 -18.61 28.23
N ASN A 380 -30.79 -19.00 28.23
CA ASN A 380 -30.38 -20.34 28.63
C ASN A 380 -30.70 -20.62 30.11
N GLU A 381 -30.53 -19.63 30.98
CA GLU A 381 -30.87 -19.76 32.40
C GLU A 381 -32.38 -19.91 32.61
N VAL A 382 -33.20 -19.08 31.94
CA VAL A 382 -34.66 -19.21 31.97
C VAL A 382 -35.11 -20.56 31.41
N GLN A 383 -34.49 -21.05 30.34
CA GLN A 383 -34.79 -22.39 29.81
C GLN A 383 -34.45 -23.50 30.81
N ARG A 384 -33.34 -23.34 31.56
CA ARG A 384 -32.94 -24.28 32.61
C ARG A 384 -33.95 -24.27 33.76
N GLU A 385 -34.40 -23.09 34.21
CA GLU A 385 -35.46 -22.97 35.23
C GLU A 385 -36.78 -23.57 34.77
N VAL A 386 -37.20 -23.33 33.52
CA VAL A 386 -38.41 -23.93 32.94
C VAL A 386 -38.31 -25.44 32.89
N HIS A 387 -37.14 -25.99 32.56
CA HIS A 387 -36.92 -27.43 32.54
C HIS A 387 -37.01 -28.04 33.94
N GLU A 388 -36.39 -27.39 34.93
CA GLU A 388 -36.43 -27.81 36.34
C GLU A 388 -37.86 -27.78 36.89
N LEU A 389 -38.61 -26.70 36.67
CA LEU A 389 -40.01 -26.57 37.08
C LEU A 389 -40.91 -27.60 36.40
N SER A 390 -40.65 -27.91 35.12
CA SER A 390 -41.39 -28.95 34.37
C SER A 390 -41.13 -30.35 34.96
N SER A 391 -39.89 -30.64 35.33
CA SER A 391 -39.52 -31.89 36.01
C SER A 391 -40.21 -32.03 37.37
N GLN A 392 -40.20 -30.97 38.17
CA GLN A 392 -40.89 -30.92 39.47
C GLN A 392 -42.40 -31.10 39.31
N LEU A 393 -43.01 -30.45 38.33
CA LEU A 393 -44.44 -30.61 38.02
C LEU A 393 -44.76 -32.06 37.65
N GLN A 394 -43.94 -32.70 36.82
CA GLN A 394 -44.12 -34.10 36.43
C GLN A 394 -44.01 -35.04 37.64
N GLU A 395 -43.04 -34.81 38.54
CA GLU A 395 -42.89 -35.61 39.76
C GLU A 395 -44.12 -35.46 40.68
N LYS A 396 -44.65 -34.24 40.82
CA LYS A 396 -45.87 -33.96 41.59
C LYS A 396 -47.10 -34.61 40.96
N GLN A 397 -47.23 -34.58 39.63
CA GLN A 397 -48.31 -35.28 38.91
C GLN A 397 -48.24 -36.79 39.11
N GLN A 398 -47.05 -37.39 39.07
CA GLN A 398 -46.87 -38.82 39.34
C GLN A 398 -47.22 -39.18 40.79
N LYS A 399 -46.81 -38.36 41.76
CA LYS A 399 -47.18 -38.54 43.18
C LYS A 399 -48.70 -38.45 43.36
N SER A 400 -49.35 -37.45 42.76
CA SER A 400 -50.80 -37.28 42.78
C SER A 400 -51.51 -38.51 42.18
N ALA A 401 -51.07 -38.98 41.01
CA ALA A 401 -51.64 -40.17 40.37
C ALA A 401 -51.49 -41.44 41.22
N LYS A 402 -50.35 -41.62 41.91
CA LYS A 402 -50.14 -42.72 42.86
C LYS A 402 -51.10 -42.62 44.05
N ILE A 403 -51.27 -41.42 44.63
CA ILE A 403 -52.20 -41.18 45.73
C ILE A 403 -53.64 -41.46 45.28
N SER A 404 -54.07 -40.96 44.11
CA SER A 404 -55.40 -41.23 43.57
C SER A 404 -55.65 -42.72 43.35
N LYS A 405 -54.67 -43.47 42.85
CA LYS A 405 -54.77 -44.93 42.71
C LYS A 405 -54.88 -45.62 44.07
N SER A 406 -54.08 -45.24 45.06
CA SER A 406 -54.18 -45.78 46.42
C SER A 406 -55.52 -45.47 47.08
N ILE A 407 -56.07 -44.27 46.88
CA ILE A 407 -57.40 -43.91 47.37
C ILE A 407 -58.47 -44.75 46.68
N GLN A 408 -58.43 -44.88 45.34
CA GLN A 408 -59.37 -45.73 44.59
C GLN A 408 -59.31 -47.20 45.04
N GLN A 409 -58.11 -47.73 45.27
CA GLN A 409 -57.89 -49.10 45.71
C GLN A 409 -58.37 -49.31 47.15
N ASN A 410 -58.13 -48.36 48.05
CA ASN A 410 -58.64 -48.43 49.42
C ASN A 410 -60.17 -48.28 49.49
N CYS A 411 -60.76 -47.41 48.67
CA CYS A 411 -62.22 -47.28 48.56
C CYS A 411 -62.86 -48.56 48.00
N ALA A 412 -62.23 -49.20 47.01
CA ALA A 412 -62.69 -50.50 46.48
C ALA A 412 -62.59 -51.63 47.52
N ASN A 413 -61.52 -51.67 48.29
CA ASN A 413 -61.31 -52.67 49.35
C ASN A 413 -62.30 -52.52 50.53
N MET A 414 -62.85 -51.33 50.74
CA MET A 414 -63.80 -51.03 51.83
C MET A 414 -65.27 -51.05 51.40
N GLY A 415 -65.58 -51.28 50.11
CA GLY A 415 -66.97 -51.36 49.63
C GLY A 415 -67.75 -50.04 49.74
N LEU A 416 -67.06 -48.89 49.82
CA LEU A 416 -67.68 -47.58 50.02
C LEU A 416 -67.88 -46.86 48.69
N ASN A 417 -69.12 -46.43 48.42
CA ASN A 417 -69.47 -45.57 47.29
C ASN A 417 -68.84 -44.16 47.49
N PRO A 418 -68.10 -43.58 46.51
CA PRO A 418 -67.15 -42.48 46.77
C PRO A 418 -67.77 -41.08 46.97
N GLN A 419 -69.08 -40.96 47.23
CA GLN A 419 -69.81 -39.72 46.95
C GLN A 419 -70.33 -38.91 48.13
N VAL A 420 -69.96 -39.19 49.40
CA VAL A 420 -70.61 -38.51 50.54
C VAL A 420 -69.67 -37.73 51.49
N LEU A 421 -68.35 -37.80 51.34
CA LEU A 421 -67.43 -36.94 52.12
C LEU A 421 -66.88 -35.73 51.36
N THR A 422 -67.31 -35.53 50.11
CA THR A 422 -66.60 -34.68 49.15
C THR A 422 -67.27 -33.33 48.87
N ILE A 423 -68.57 -33.15 49.06
CA ILE A 423 -69.28 -31.97 48.51
C ILE A 423 -68.88 -30.64 49.18
N GLN A 424 -68.62 -30.62 50.49
CA GLN A 424 -68.33 -29.38 51.22
C GLN A 424 -66.87 -28.94 51.05
N LEU A 425 -65.93 -29.90 51.10
CA LEU A 425 -64.53 -29.64 50.79
C LEU A 425 -64.34 -29.31 49.30
N LEU A 426 -65.02 -30.03 48.39
CA LEU A 426 -64.98 -29.70 46.95
C LEU A 426 -65.59 -28.33 46.66
N LYS A 427 -66.65 -27.90 47.36
CA LYS A 427 -67.18 -26.52 47.19
C LYS A 427 -66.16 -25.47 47.61
N GLN A 428 -65.49 -25.68 48.73
CA GLN A 428 -64.48 -24.75 49.20
C GLN A 428 -63.25 -24.73 48.28
N THR A 429 -62.75 -25.90 47.87
CA THR A 429 -61.65 -25.98 46.89
C THR A 429 -62.05 -25.43 45.52
N LEU A 430 -63.32 -25.57 45.11
CA LEU A 430 -63.84 -25.00 43.87
C LEU A 430 -63.94 -23.47 43.95
N ASP A 431 -64.37 -22.92 45.09
CA ASP A 431 -64.45 -21.48 45.28
C ASP A 431 -63.07 -20.83 45.42
N ASP A 432 -62.11 -21.51 46.06
CA ASP A 432 -60.71 -21.11 46.10
C ASP A 432 -60.09 -21.16 44.68
N ALA A 433 -60.31 -22.24 43.93
CA ALA A 433 -59.86 -22.36 42.55
C ALA A 433 -60.50 -21.29 41.63
N ARG A 434 -61.77 -20.93 41.84
CA ARG A 434 -62.43 -19.84 41.10
C ARG A 434 -61.87 -18.46 41.45
N LYS A 435 -61.42 -18.27 42.68
CA LYS A 435 -60.78 -17.02 43.12
C LYS A 435 -59.38 -16.89 42.51
N GLU A 436 -58.61 -17.98 42.50
CA GLU A 436 -57.31 -18.04 41.81
C GLU A 436 -57.46 -17.87 40.29
N TYR A 437 -58.47 -18.50 39.69
CA TYR A 437 -58.76 -18.36 38.27
C TYR A 437 -59.10 -16.91 37.89
N ARG A 438 -59.96 -16.23 38.67
CA ARG A 438 -60.24 -14.79 38.46
C ARG A 438 -59.02 -13.90 38.67
N GLY A 439 -58.16 -14.21 39.65
CA GLY A 439 -56.89 -13.52 39.82
C GLY A 439 -55.96 -13.71 38.61
N SER A 440 -55.96 -14.90 38.03
CA SER A 440 -55.19 -15.22 36.82
C SER A 440 -55.76 -14.53 35.58
N GLU A 441 -57.09 -14.47 35.42
CA GLU A 441 -57.74 -13.72 34.33
C GLU A 441 -57.42 -12.22 34.40
N GLN A 442 -57.44 -11.62 35.60
CA GLN A 442 -57.07 -10.21 35.75
C GLN A 442 -55.60 -9.99 35.38
N LYS A 443 -54.71 -10.88 35.82
CA LYS A 443 -53.28 -10.80 35.46
C LYS A 443 -53.05 -10.95 33.96
N ILE A 444 -53.79 -11.83 33.28
CA ILE A 444 -53.76 -11.97 31.82
C ILE A 444 -54.26 -10.69 31.14
N PHE A 445 -55.33 -10.07 31.66
CA PHE A 445 -55.85 -8.81 31.14
C PHE A 445 -54.85 -7.66 31.27
N ASP A 446 -54.20 -7.53 32.43
CA ASP A 446 -53.18 -6.51 32.68
C ASP A 446 -51.95 -6.73 31.78
N LEU A 447 -51.51 -7.98 31.62
CA LEU A 447 -50.42 -8.34 30.71
C LEU A 447 -50.74 -8.04 29.25
N ASN A 448 -51.97 -8.31 28.79
CA ASN A 448 -52.39 -7.98 27.42
C ASN A 448 -52.44 -6.46 27.19
N SER A 449 -52.83 -5.68 28.20
CA SER A 449 -52.81 -4.21 28.12
C SER A 449 -51.38 -3.68 28.04
N GLN A 450 -50.44 -4.27 28.80
CA GLN A 450 -49.02 -3.96 28.71
C GLN A 450 -48.44 -4.34 27.33
N LEU A 451 -48.79 -5.52 26.81
CA LEU A 451 -48.36 -5.97 25.49
C LEU A 451 -48.79 -4.98 24.38
N GLN A 452 -50.05 -4.54 24.38
CA GLN A 452 -50.53 -3.54 23.42
C GLN A 452 -49.78 -2.21 23.52
N SER A 453 -49.44 -1.76 24.73
CA SER A 453 -48.66 -0.53 24.91
C SER A 453 -47.24 -0.67 24.35
N GLN A 454 -46.62 -1.84 24.51
CA GLN A 454 -45.30 -2.14 23.98
C GLN A 454 -45.30 -2.30 22.46
N GLU A 455 -46.37 -2.87 21.87
CA GLU A 455 -46.54 -2.94 20.41
C GLU A 455 -46.63 -1.54 19.79
N LEU A 456 -47.37 -0.62 20.42
CA LEU A 456 -47.47 0.77 19.95
C LEU A 456 -46.13 1.51 20.05
N GLU A 457 -45.39 1.28 21.14
CA GLU A 457 -44.04 1.84 21.31
C GLU A 457 -43.07 1.31 20.25
N LYS A 458 -43.12 -0.01 19.97
CA LYS A 458 -42.35 -0.63 18.90
C LYS A 458 -42.65 0.00 17.53
N GLU A 459 -43.92 0.19 17.17
CA GLU A 459 -44.28 0.85 15.90
C GLU A 459 -43.79 2.30 15.81
N ASN A 460 -43.78 3.03 16.92
CA ASN A 460 -43.22 4.39 16.96
C ASN A 460 -41.71 4.38 16.73
N LEU A 461 -40.98 3.47 17.38
CA LEU A 461 -39.54 3.31 17.21
C LEU A 461 -39.18 2.87 15.78
N GLU A 462 -39.95 1.96 15.17
CA GLU A 462 -39.77 1.57 13.77
C GLU A 462 -39.95 2.75 12.81
N ARG A 463 -40.94 3.63 13.04
CA ARG A 463 -41.11 4.86 12.26
C ARG A 463 -39.94 5.82 12.42
N GLU A 464 -39.44 5.99 13.64
CA GLU A 464 -38.30 6.88 13.91
C GLU A 464 -37.01 6.37 13.27
N LEU A 465 -36.79 5.05 13.33
CA LEU A 465 -35.67 4.37 12.69
C LEU A 465 -35.71 4.54 11.16
N GLY A 466 -36.89 4.45 10.54
CA GLY A 466 -37.07 4.73 9.11
C GLY A 466 -36.72 6.18 8.71
N LEU A 467 -37.06 7.16 9.54
CA LEU A 467 -36.69 8.57 9.31
C LEU A 467 -35.18 8.81 9.47
N LEU A 468 -34.54 8.16 10.44
CA LEU A 468 -33.09 8.22 10.65
C LEU A 468 -32.33 7.55 9.51
N GLN A 469 -32.80 6.40 9.02
CA GLN A 469 -32.23 5.75 7.83
C GLN A 469 -32.27 6.68 6.62
N LYS A 470 -33.42 7.33 6.37
CA LYS A 470 -33.55 8.28 5.26
C LYS A 470 -32.59 9.47 5.39
N LYS A 471 -32.45 10.05 6.58
CA LYS A 471 -31.46 11.12 6.83
C LYS A 471 -30.03 10.63 6.62
N GLY A 472 -29.71 9.41 7.07
CA GLY A 472 -28.41 8.78 6.85
C GLY A 472 -28.09 8.61 5.37
N ASP A 473 -29.05 8.16 4.57
CA ASP A 473 -28.90 8.00 3.12
C ASP A 473 -28.70 9.36 2.41
N ASP A 474 -29.45 10.39 2.80
CA ASP A 474 -29.28 11.75 2.26
C ASP A 474 -27.89 12.32 2.62
N SER A 475 -27.41 12.11 3.84
CA SER A 475 -26.06 12.51 4.25
C SER A 475 -24.97 11.73 3.50
N ARG A 476 -25.14 10.43 3.24
CA ARG A 476 -24.21 9.64 2.42
C ARG A 476 -24.13 10.15 0.99
N ARG A 477 -25.27 10.50 0.38
CA ARG A 477 -25.30 11.09 -0.96
C ARG A 477 -24.54 12.42 -1.00
N GLN A 478 -24.71 13.27 0.01
CA GLN A 478 -23.94 14.52 0.12
C GLN A 478 -22.44 14.25 0.27
N LEU A 479 -22.05 13.26 1.09
CA LEU A 479 -20.64 12.91 1.29
C LEU A 479 -20.00 12.37 0.00
N LEU A 480 -20.74 11.59 -0.80
CA LEU A 480 -20.29 11.12 -2.11
C LEU A 480 -20.03 12.27 -3.08
N VAL A 481 -20.93 13.26 -3.12
CA VAL A 481 -20.75 14.48 -3.94
C VAL A 481 -19.52 15.26 -3.49
N ILE A 482 -19.34 15.47 -2.18
CA ILE A 482 -18.17 16.16 -1.63
C ILE A 482 -16.87 15.41 -1.97
N LYS A 483 -16.87 14.08 -1.89
CA LYS A 483 -15.72 13.26 -2.26
C LYS A 483 -15.36 13.40 -3.74
N GLN A 484 -16.35 13.34 -4.63
CA GLN A 484 -16.13 13.57 -6.06
C GLN A 484 -15.60 14.98 -6.36
N GLU A 485 -16.11 16.01 -5.67
CA GLU A 485 -15.59 17.37 -5.80
C GLU A 485 -14.15 17.50 -5.29
N PHE A 486 -13.82 16.82 -4.19
CA PHE A 486 -12.46 16.79 -3.65
C PHE A 486 -11.48 16.12 -4.62
N ASP A 487 -11.83 14.94 -5.13
CA ASP A 487 -11.01 14.21 -6.10
C ASP A 487 -10.80 15.03 -7.37
N THR A 488 -11.86 15.70 -7.85
CA THR A 488 -11.79 16.62 -9.00
C THR A 488 -10.83 17.79 -8.74
N LYS A 489 -10.89 18.40 -7.55
CA LYS A 489 -9.97 19.49 -7.16
C LYS A 489 -8.53 18.99 -7.04
N GLN A 490 -8.31 17.80 -6.52
CA GLN A 490 -6.98 17.20 -6.41
C GLN A 490 -6.36 16.95 -7.79
N VAL A 491 -7.14 16.41 -8.73
CA VAL A 491 -6.71 16.23 -10.13
C VAL A 491 -6.40 17.58 -10.79
N GLN A 492 -7.25 18.60 -10.61
CA GLN A 492 -6.98 19.94 -11.13
C GLN A 492 -5.69 20.57 -10.55
N GLN A 493 -5.43 20.35 -9.26
CA GLN A 493 -4.19 20.81 -8.62
C GLN A 493 -2.96 20.10 -9.21
N GLN A 494 -3.03 18.78 -9.41
CA GLN A 494 -1.95 18.01 -10.03
C GLN A 494 -1.65 18.48 -11.45
N VAL A 495 -2.68 18.70 -12.29
CA VAL A 495 -2.52 19.23 -13.65
C VAL A 495 -1.89 20.63 -13.64
N THR A 496 -2.27 21.47 -12.68
CA THR A 496 -1.69 22.81 -12.53
C THR A 496 -0.21 22.75 -12.17
N ASN A 497 0.16 21.86 -11.24
CA ASN A 497 1.56 21.64 -10.86
C ASN A 497 2.39 21.10 -12.04
N GLN A 498 1.86 20.13 -12.80
CA GLN A 498 2.53 19.60 -13.99
C GLN A 498 2.78 20.68 -15.05
N LYS A 499 1.79 21.54 -15.32
CA LYS A 499 1.94 22.68 -16.25
C LYS A 499 2.98 23.69 -15.75
N GLN A 500 3.08 23.88 -14.43
CA GLN A 500 4.09 24.76 -13.85
C GLN A 500 5.49 24.17 -13.99
N ASP A 501 5.65 22.87 -13.74
CA ASP A 501 6.93 22.17 -13.89
C ASP A 501 7.40 22.16 -15.36
N GLU A 502 6.47 21.96 -16.30
CA GLU A 502 6.76 22.04 -17.74
C GLU A 502 7.22 23.45 -18.14
N ARG A 503 6.53 24.50 -17.66
CA ARG A 503 6.97 25.88 -17.85
C ARG A 503 8.37 26.14 -17.28
N GLN A 504 8.65 25.65 -16.08
CA GLN A 504 9.97 25.80 -15.45
C GLN A 504 11.07 25.08 -16.25
N ARG A 505 10.80 23.87 -16.77
CA ARG A 505 11.73 23.17 -17.66
C ARG A 505 11.98 23.95 -18.94
N ASN A 506 10.93 24.48 -19.57
CA ASN A 506 11.06 25.27 -20.80
C ASN A 506 11.89 26.54 -20.57
N ILE A 507 11.61 27.28 -19.49
CA ILE A 507 12.40 28.46 -19.11
C ILE A 507 13.86 28.09 -18.85
N LYS A 508 14.12 26.98 -18.14
CA LYS A 508 15.48 26.50 -17.87
C LYS A 508 16.23 26.16 -19.16
N ASN A 509 15.58 25.50 -20.10
CA ASN A 509 16.16 25.16 -21.41
C ASN A 509 16.46 26.42 -22.22
N GLU A 510 15.57 27.41 -22.21
CA GLU A 510 15.77 28.69 -22.88
C GLU A 510 16.95 29.46 -22.28
N ILE A 511 17.06 29.52 -20.94
CA ILE A 511 18.20 30.12 -20.24
C ILE A 511 19.51 29.43 -20.64
N ASN A 512 19.55 28.10 -20.69
CA ASN A 512 20.76 27.36 -21.07
C ASN A 512 21.18 27.66 -22.52
N SER A 513 20.23 27.68 -23.45
CA SER A 513 20.46 28.06 -24.85
C SER A 513 21.00 29.49 -24.96
N LEU A 514 20.46 30.44 -24.19
CA LEU A 514 20.96 31.82 -24.15
C LEU A 514 22.37 31.92 -23.54
N LEU A 515 22.67 31.13 -22.52
CA LEU A 515 24.01 31.07 -21.92
C LEU A 515 25.05 30.49 -22.89
N GLU A 516 24.68 29.48 -23.67
CA GLU A 516 25.55 28.93 -24.74
C GLU A 516 25.81 29.97 -25.83
N LYS A 517 24.76 30.66 -26.32
CA LYS A 517 24.92 31.76 -27.27
C LYS A 517 25.82 32.87 -26.72
N LYS A 518 25.65 33.23 -25.44
CA LYS A 518 26.52 34.21 -24.77
C LYS A 518 27.98 33.77 -24.77
N ARG A 519 28.27 32.50 -24.46
CA ARG A 519 29.64 31.96 -24.47
C ARG A 519 30.25 31.99 -25.87
N ALA A 520 29.48 31.62 -26.90
CA ALA A 520 29.92 31.69 -28.29
C ALA A 520 30.31 33.12 -28.68
N LEU A 521 29.44 34.09 -28.39
CA LEU A 521 29.73 35.51 -28.66
C LEU A 521 30.94 36.05 -27.87
N GLN A 522 31.14 35.59 -26.62
CA GLN A 522 32.32 35.95 -25.85
C GLN A 522 33.61 35.41 -26.46
N TYR A 523 33.58 34.21 -27.02
CA TYR A 523 34.70 33.63 -27.73
C TYR A 523 35.02 34.42 -29.00
N GLU A 524 34.00 34.73 -29.81
CA GLU A 524 34.15 35.56 -31.02
C GLU A 524 34.72 36.95 -30.69
N LEU A 525 34.26 37.59 -29.61
CA LEU A 525 34.81 38.88 -29.17
C LEU A 525 36.29 38.77 -28.78
N SER A 526 36.67 37.72 -28.04
CA SER A 526 38.07 37.47 -27.68
C SER A 526 38.95 37.25 -28.90
N GLU A 527 38.43 36.59 -29.94
CA GLU A 527 39.14 36.38 -31.20
C GLU A 527 39.35 37.71 -31.96
N ILE A 528 38.29 38.52 -32.07
CA ILE A 528 38.35 39.85 -32.69
C ILE A 528 39.33 40.76 -31.94
N GLU A 529 39.34 40.73 -30.60
CA GLU A 529 40.30 41.49 -29.80
C GLU A 529 41.74 41.04 -30.05
N GLY A 530 41.98 39.72 -30.16
CA GLY A 530 43.27 39.17 -30.56
C GLY A 530 43.73 39.65 -31.93
N GLN A 531 42.84 39.61 -32.93
CA GLN A 531 43.11 40.11 -34.28
C GLN A 531 43.41 41.62 -34.28
N LYS A 532 42.65 42.41 -33.50
CA LYS A 532 42.89 43.85 -33.34
C LYS A 532 44.27 44.13 -32.74
N GLN A 533 44.69 43.39 -31.70
CA GLN A 533 46.01 43.53 -31.09
C GLN A 533 47.12 43.20 -32.08
N GLN A 534 46.96 42.13 -32.87
CA GLN A 534 47.91 41.75 -33.91
C GLN A 534 48.04 42.84 -34.98
N LEU A 535 46.92 43.36 -35.50
CA LEU A 535 46.91 44.46 -36.48
C LEU A 535 47.53 45.73 -35.91
N THR A 536 47.25 46.06 -34.65
CA THR A 536 47.86 47.22 -33.97
C THR A 536 49.38 47.06 -33.86
N GLY A 537 49.86 45.87 -33.50
CA GLY A 537 51.29 45.56 -33.46
C GLY A 537 51.95 45.52 -34.84
N GLN A 538 51.23 45.19 -35.92
CA GLN A 538 51.72 45.33 -37.30
C GLN A 538 51.83 46.80 -37.70
N LEU A 539 50.78 47.59 -37.44
CA LEU A 539 50.76 49.02 -37.73
C LEU A 539 51.90 49.76 -37.02
N GLN A 540 52.15 49.45 -35.75
CA GLN A 540 53.26 50.06 -34.99
C GLN A 540 54.63 49.70 -35.59
N ARG A 541 54.83 48.45 -36.03
CA ARG A 541 56.06 48.03 -36.70
C ARG A 541 56.28 48.75 -38.02
N GLU A 542 55.25 48.86 -38.85
CA GLU A 542 55.31 49.61 -40.11
C GLU A 542 55.53 51.11 -39.86
N SER A 543 54.91 51.69 -38.82
CA SER A 543 55.14 53.09 -38.43
C SER A 543 56.59 53.32 -38.01
N SER A 544 57.15 52.48 -37.14
CA SER A 544 58.55 52.60 -36.72
C SER A 544 59.52 52.41 -37.88
N LYS A 545 59.21 51.51 -38.82
CA LYS A 545 60.00 51.32 -40.04
C LYS A 545 59.96 52.57 -40.93
N ALA A 546 58.77 53.14 -41.14
CA ALA A 546 58.62 54.39 -41.90
C ALA A 546 59.35 55.57 -41.23
N GLU A 547 59.29 55.69 -39.91
CA GLU A 547 60.06 56.68 -39.16
C GLU A 547 61.58 56.51 -39.33
N GLN A 548 62.07 55.26 -39.28
CA GLN A 548 63.48 54.95 -39.52
C GLN A 548 63.89 55.28 -40.96
N ASP A 549 63.06 54.95 -41.94
CA ASP A 549 63.29 55.29 -43.35
C ASP A 549 63.33 56.81 -43.56
N LEU A 550 62.44 57.56 -42.90
CA LEU A 550 62.45 59.04 -42.92
C LEU A 550 63.72 59.61 -42.27
N GLN A 551 64.20 59.03 -41.16
CA GLN A 551 65.47 59.43 -40.56
C GLN A 551 66.65 59.17 -41.50
N ASN A 552 66.68 58.01 -42.16
CA ASN A 552 67.70 57.66 -43.15
C ASN A 552 67.70 58.65 -44.33
N ILE A 553 66.51 58.97 -44.88
CA ILE A 553 66.36 59.97 -45.94
C ILE A 553 66.85 61.34 -45.48
N SER A 554 66.48 61.76 -44.27
CA SER A 554 66.92 63.03 -43.69
C SER A 554 68.45 63.11 -43.55
N GLN A 555 69.10 62.02 -43.12
CA GLN A 555 70.56 61.93 -43.08
C GLN A 555 71.19 62.03 -44.48
N ILE A 556 70.65 61.34 -45.47
CA ILE A 556 71.11 61.41 -46.87
C ILE A 556 70.99 62.84 -47.41
N ILE A 557 69.85 63.50 -47.17
CA ILE A 557 69.64 64.91 -47.56
C ILE A 557 70.68 65.81 -46.88
N GLY A 558 70.95 65.59 -45.58
CA GLY A 558 71.99 66.31 -44.85
C GLY A 558 73.39 66.14 -45.45
N GLN A 559 73.76 64.91 -45.81
CA GLN A 559 75.04 64.61 -46.47
C GLN A 559 75.15 65.25 -47.86
N LEU A 560 74.10 65.17 -48.67
CA LEU A 560 74.05 65.82 -50.00
C LEU A 560 74.15 67.34 -49.87
N THR A 561 73.48 67.93 -48.88
CA THR A 561 73.57 69.38 -48.61
C THR A 561 74.99 69.80 -48.27
N LEU A 562 75.69 69.03 -47.42
CA LEU A 562 77.10 69.25 -47.11
C LEU A 562 77.98 69.14 -48.37
N GLN A 563 77.81 68.09 -49.19
CA GLN A 563 78.56 67.93 -50.44
C GLN A 563 78.34 69.09 -51.43
N VAL A 564 77.11 69.62 -51.51
CA VAL A 564 76.80 70.78 -52.35
C VAL A 564 77.49 72.04 -51.82
N VAL A 565 77.49 72.25 -50.49
CA VAL A 565 78.20 73.37 -49.86
C VAL A 565 79.71 73.27 -50.08
N GLU A 566 80.29 72.08 -49.92
CA GLU A 566 81.70 71.81 -50.18
C GLU A 566 82.07 72.04 -51.65
N SER A 567 81.26 71.53 -52.59
CA SER A 567 81.42 71.74 -54.03
C SER A 567 81.33 73.22 -54.40
N ARG A 568 80.37 73.95 -53.82
CA ARG A 568 80.23 75.40 -53.98
C ARG A 568 81.46 76.15 -53.44
N ASN A 569 81.98 75.75 -52.28
CA ASN A 569 83.19 76.33 -51.71
C ASN A 569 84.43 76.04 -52.58
N HIS A 570 84.54 74.84 -53.14
CA HIS A 570 85.61 74.46 -54.06
C HIS A 570 85.54 75.26 -55.37
N ALA A 571 84.33 75.42 -55.94
CA ALA A 571 84.10 76.26 -57.10
C ALA A 571 84.46 77.73 -56.81
N ARG A 572 84.09 78.25 -55.63
CA ARG A 572 84.46 79.60 -55.19
C ARG A 572 85.98 79.77 -55.09
N LYS A 573 86.68 78.83 -54.44
CA LYS A 573 88.16 78.85 -54.37
C LYS A 573 88.80 78.77 -55.75
N SER A 574 88.24 77.96 -56.65
CA SER A 574 88.73 77.86 -58.04
C SER A 574 88.54 79.17 -58.80
N LEU A 575 87.40 79.84 -58.62
CA LEU A 575 87.15 81.18 -59.19
C LEU A 575 88.06 82.25 -58.59
N GLU A 576 88.32 82.21 -57.28
CA GLU A 576 89.30 83.08 -56.62
C GLU A 576 90.71 82.86 -57.20
N LEU A 577 91.11 81.60 -57.43
CA LEU A 577 92.40 81.27 -58.04
C LEU A 577 92.51 81.72 -59.50
N VAL A 578 91.42 81.64 -60.27
CA VAL A 578 91.35 82.19 -61.64
C VAL A 578 91.44 83.71 -61.60
N ARG A 579 90.71 84.37 -60.70
CA ARG A 579 90.79 85.83 -60.50
C ARG A 579 92.21 86.26 -60.17
N ASP A 580 92.88 85.56 -59.26
CA ASP A 580 94.24 85.90 -58.84
C ASP A 580 95.24 85.67 -59.99
N LYS A 581 95.13 84.56 -60.74
CA LYS A 581 95.93 84.34 -61.96
C LYS A 581 95.70 85.39 -63.06
N ILE A 582 94.46 85.87 -63.23
CA ILE A 582 94.14 86.97 -64.14
C ILE A 582 94.77 88.27 -63.62
N GLY A 583 94.72 88.51 -62.31
CA GLY A 583 95.40 89.64 -61.66
C GLY A 583 96.92 89.63 -61.89
N ASP A 584 97.56 88.48 -61.70
CA ASP A 584 99.00 88.30 -61.95
C ASP A 584 99.36 88.48 -63.43
N ALA A 585 98.53 87.95 -64.35
CA ALA A 585 98.72 88.15 -65.78
C ALA A 585 98.59 89.63 -66.20
N LEU A 586 97.71 90.40 -65.55
CA LEU A 586 97.56 91.84 -65.77
C LEU A 586 98.71 92.66 -65.18
N LEU A 587 99.34 92.18 -64.10
CA LEU A 587 100.53 92.80 -63.51
C LEU A 587 101.77 92.65 -64.40
N HIS A 588 101.87 91.58 -65.21
CA HIS A 588 102.96 91.41 -66.19
C HIS A 588 102.78 92.23 -67.48
N PHE A 589 101.69 93.00 -67.62
CA PHE A 589 101.44 93.92 -68.73
C PHE A 589 101.75 95.40 -68.40
N LYS A 590 102.36 95.67 -67.25
CA LYS A 590 102.97 96.95 -66.88
C LYS A 590 104.46 96.76 -66.61
#